data_AF-A0A6N7V8X8-F1
#
_entry.id   AF-A0A6N7V8X8-F1
#
_cell.length_a   1.000
_cell.length_b   1.000
_cell.length_c   1.000
_cell.angle_alpha   90.00
_cell.angle_beta   90.00
_cell.angle_gamma   90.00
#
_symmetry.space_group_name_H-M   'P 1'
#
loop_
_entity.id
_entity.type
_entity.pdbx_description
1 polymer ?
#
loop_
_entity_poly.entity_id
_entity_poly.type
_entity_poly.pdbx_seq_one_letter_code
_entity_poly.pdbx_strand_id
1 'polypeptide(L)'
;MNKMAKGALATGVGVALLLGGGGTLATWNASADATAGSIVAGELNLVSTTGTWTNAAGVQIDLQNYKIVPGETIKYSQPLEIKLDGPELKATLTPDLNGSTDSFRGMATYDYSIKSAAGRELKGQILTQKDAGAATVTATVTLSKDAKNDMQKVAQDVSKIQYNLQQVIR
;
A
#
# COMPACT_ATOMS: atom_id res chain seq x y z
N MET A 1 21.11 -90.71 58.67
CA MET A 1 22.04 -90.95 57.55
C MET A 1 22.04 -89.71 56.65
N ASN A 2 23.22 -89.14 56.48
CA ASN A 2 23.49 -87.89 55.77
C ASN A 2 23.45 -88.10 54.24
N LYS A 3 22.87 -87.14 53.53
CA LYS A 3 23.32 -86.74 52.18
C LYS A 3 23.62 -85.25 52.28
N MET A 4 24.88 -84.91 52.56
CA MET A 4 25.77 -84.32 51.56
C MET A 4 25.07 -83.19 50.80
N ALA A 5 25.17 -81.94 51.27
CA ALA A 5 26.31 -81.04 51.10
C ALA A 5 26.46 -80.50 49.66
N LYS A 6 26.71 -79.18 49.63
CA LYS A 6 27.12 -78.31 48.51
C LYS A 6 25.92 -77.81 47.69
N GLY A 7 25.66 -76.52 47.58
CA GLY A 7 26.54 -75.35 47.72
C GLY A 7 26.26 -74.42 46.53
N ALA A 8 26.39 -73.11 46.74
CA ALA A 8 26.21 -72.02 45.76
C ALA A 8 24.74 -71.84 45.31
N LEU A 9 23.95 -70.95 45.89
CA LEU A 9 24.15 -69.49 45.96
C LEU A 9 24.70 -68.90 44.65
N ALA A 10 23.85 -68.07 44.06
CA ALA A 10 24.16 -66.98 43.14
C ALA A 10 24.27 -67.31 41.64
N THR A 11 23.76 -66.32 40.89
CA THR A 11 23.94 -66.06 39.46
C THR A 11 23.12 -66.93 38.51
N GLY A 12 22.05 -66.33 37.96
CA GLY A 12 21.33 -66.93 36.85
C GLY A 12 20.06 -66.23 36.41
N VAL A 13 19.42 -65.43 37.26
CA VAL A 13 18.22 -64.64 36.87
C VAL A 13 18.51 -63.13 36.95
N GLY A 14 19.77 -62.76 36.69
CA GLY A 14 20.19 -61.37 36.51
C GLY A 14 20.17 -60.92 35.04
N VAL A 15 19.79 -61.80 34.10
CA VAL A 15 19.85 -61.51 32.64
C VAL A 15 18.45 -61.45 32.01
N ALA A 16 17.39 -61.90 32.70
CA ALA A 16 16.02 -61.63 32.24
C ALA A 16 15.60 -60.15 32.39
N LEU A 17 16.31 -59.37 33.21
CA LEU A 17 16.12 -57.91 33.30
C LEU A 17 16.79 -57.14 32.14
N LEU A 18 17.76 -57.73 31.46
CA LEU A 18 18.45 -57.12 30.31
C LEU A 18 17.78 -57.39 28.96
N LEU A 19 16.78 -58.29 28.90
CA LEU A 19 15.80 -58.28 27.80
C LEU A 19 14.89 -57.04 27.84
N GLY A 20 14.99 -56.20 28.89
CA GLY A 20 14.44 -54.84 28.91
C GLY A 20 15.32 -53.77 28.25
N GLY A 21 16.47 -54.14 27.65
CA GLY A 21 17.46 -53.20 27.07
C GLY A 21 17.58 -53.19 25.55
N GLY A 22 16.84 -54.05 24.83
CA GLY A 22 16.88 -54.16 23.38
C GLY A 22 15.69 -53.50 22.71
N GLY A 23 15.62 -52.17 22.76
CA GLY A 23 14.66 -51.41 21.95
C GLY A 23 13.23 -51.38 22.48
N THR A 24 13.00 -50.75 23.65
CA THR A 24 11.76 -49.98 23.77
C THR A 24 11.91 -48.73 22.91
N LEU A 25 11.91 -48.91 21.58
CA LEU A 25 11.39 -47.85 20.73
C LEU A 25 9.94 -47.75 21.17
N ALA A 26 9.61 -46.77 22.02
CA ALA A 26 8.23 -46.54 22.39
C ALA A 26 7.44 -46.40 21.09
N THR A 27 6.73 -47.45 20.69
CA THR A 27 6.00 -47.53 19.41
C THR A 27 4.69 -46.74 19.49
N TRP A 28 4.57 -45.90 20.51
CA TRP A 28 3.43 -45.05 20.79
C TRP A 28 3.76 -43.67 20.23
N ASN A 29 3.55 -43.51 18.93
CA ASN A 29 3.52 -42.22 18.28
C ASN A 29 2.08 -41.90 17.89
N ALA A 30 1.65 -40.67 18.16
CA ALA A 30 0.40 -40.13 17.68
C ALA A 30 0.72 -38.85 16.90
N SER A 31 0.35 -38.81 15.63
CA SER A 31 0.37 -37.62 14.79
C SER A 31 -1.08 -37.23 14.52
N ALA A 32 -1.36 -35.94 14.53
CA ALA A 32 -2.65 -35.40 14.12
C ALA A 32 -2.40 -34.35 13.04
N ASP A 33 -3.18 -34.42 11.97
CA ASP A 33 -3.13 -33.39 10.94
C ASP A 33 -3.73 -32.10 11.50
N ALA A 34 -2.98 -31.00 11.35
CA ALA A 34 -3.51 -29.68 11.62
C ALA A 34 -4.16 -29.14 10.33
N THR A 35 -5.46 -28.90 10.36
CA THR A 35 -6.12 -28.10 9.31
C THR A 35 -5.84 -26.62 9.59
N ALA A 36 -4.63 -26.18 9.26
CA ALA A 36 -4.16 -24.82 9.57
C ALA A 36 -4.77 -23.71 8.67
N GLY A 37 -5.61 -24.07 7.71
CA GLY A 37 -6.27 -23.13 6.80
C GLY A 37 -5.31 -22.49 5.79
N SER A 38 -5.75 -21.38 5.19
CA SER A 38 -4.98 -20.60 4.20
C SER A 38 -4.70 -19.19 4.72
N ILE A 39 -3.49 -18.68 4.45
CA ILE A 39 -3.11 -17.28 4.67
C ILE A 39 -3.26 -16.53 3.34
N VAL A 40 -3.95 -15.40 3.37
CA VAL A 40 -4.18 -14.54 2.19
C VAL A 40 -3.59 -13.16 2.46
N ALA A 41 -2.89 -12.59 1.48
CA ALA A 41 -2.35 -11.24 1.56
C ALA A 41 -3.45 -10.19 1.30
N GLY A 42 -3.26 -8.98 1.83
CA GLY A 42 -4.14 -7.84 1.57
C GLY A 42 -4.03 -7.28 0.14
N GLU A 43 -4.90 -6.33 -0.20
CA GLU A 43 -4.93 -5.63 -1.49
C GLU A 43 -4.53 -4.15 -1.31
N LEU A 44 -3.56 -3.70 -2.10
CA LEU A 44 -3.24 -2.28 -2.28
C LEU A 44 -3.39 -1.95 -3.77
N ASN A 45 -4.31 -1.07 -4.11
CA ASN A 45 -4.57 -0.70 -5.50
C ASN A 45 -5.11 0.73 -5.60
N LEU A 46 -4.83 1.40 -6.71
CA LEU A 46 -5.30 2.73 -7.03
C LEU A 46 -5.76 2.76 -8.49
N VAL A 47 -7.02 3.14 -8.70
CA VAL A 47 -7.58 3.34 -10.05
C VAL A 47 -7.93 4.80 -10.21
N SER A 48 -7.61 5.38 -11.36
CA SER A 48 -8.05 6.73 -11.74
C SER A 48 -9.01 6.66 -12.92
N THR A 49 -9.91 7.63 -12.99
CA THR A 49 -10.81 7.83 -14.14
C THR A 49 -10.44 9.11 -14.88
N THR A 50 -11.17 9.45 -15.94
CA THR A 50 -10.92 10.69 -16.70
C THR A 50 -11.04 11.93 -15.81
N GLY A 51 -9.99 12.73 -15.77
CA GLY A 51 -10.02 14.04 -15.13
C GLY A 51 -10.51 15.14 -16.07
N THR A 52 -11.00 16.23 -15.49
CA THR A 52 -11.55 17.39 -16.21
C THR A 52 -10.86 18.67 -15.78
N TRP A 53 -10.62 19.56 -16.74
CA TRP A 53 -10.16 20.91 -16.49
C TRP A 53 -11.33 21.90 -16.51
N THR A 54 -11.30 22.87 -15.61
CA THR A 54 -12.29 23.95 -15.51
C THR A 54 -11.61 25.29 -15.36
N ASN A 55 -12.24 26.35 -15.86
CA ASN A 55 -11.81 27.72 -15.57
C ASN A 55 -12.29 28.19 -14.18
N ALA A 56 -11.96 29.42 -13.81
CA ALA A 56 -12.37 30.02 -12.53
C ALA A 56 -13.91 30.10 -12.34
N ALA A 57 -14.69 30.08 -13.43
CA ALA A 57 -16.15 30.06 -13.39
C ALA A 57 -16.75 28.64 -13.28
N GLY A 58 -15.91 27.60 -13.22
CA GLY A 58 -16.34 26.20 -13.16
C GLY A 58 -16.78 25.60 -14.50
N VAL A 59 -16.56 26.31 -15.60
CA VAL A 59 -16.87 25.82 -16.96
C VAL A 59 -15.75 24.89 -17.41
N GLN A 60 -16.10 23.72 -17.93
CA GLN A 60 -15.13 22.77 -18.46
C GLN A 60 -14.38 23.37 -19.65
N ILE A 61 -13.06 23.19 -19.68
CA ILE A 61 -12.17 23.71 -20.72
C ILE A 61 -11.41 22.57 -21.40
N ASP A 62 -11.19 22.72 -22.71
CA ASP A 62 -10.32 21.85 -23.49
C ASP A 62 -8.93 22.51 -23.60
N LEU A 63 -7.93 21.89 -22.98
CA LEU A 63 -6.56 22.42 -22.96
C LEU A 63 -5.90 22.50 -24.34
N GLN A 64 -6.39 21.77 -25.36
CA GLN A 64 -5.84 21.89 -26.73
C GLN A 64 -6.07 23.30 -27.31
N ASN A 65 -7.16 23.95 -26.90
CA ASN A 65 -7.58 25.24 -27.44
C ASN A 65 -7.55 26.36 -26.39
N TYR A 66 -7.41 26.01 -25.11
CA TYR A 66 -7.44 26.96 -24.01
C TYR A 66 -6.12 27.73 -23.89
N LYS A 67 -6.22 29.05 -23.68
CA LYS A 67 -5.08 29.93 -23.44
C LYS A 67 -5.29 30.65 -22.12
N ILE A 68 -4.54 30.22 -21.11
CA ILE A 68 -4.53 30.87 -19.80
C ILE A 68 -3.85 32.24 -19.90
N VAL A 69 -4.38 33.23 -19.18
CA VAL A 69 -3.82 34.60 -19.15
C VAL A 69 -3.22 34.94 -17.78
N PRO A 70 -2.35 35.97 -17.68
CA PRO A 70 -1.76 36.37 -16.41
C PRO A 70 -2.83 36.66 -15.33
N GLY A 71 -2.64 36.09 -14.15
CA GLY A 71 -3.56 36.20 -13.01
C GLY A 71 -4.73 35.20 -13.02
N GLU A 72 -4.86 34.38 -14.06
CA GLU A 72 -5.93 33.40 -14.16
C GLU A 72 -5.59 32.10 -13.41
N THR A 73 -6.63 31.50 -12.80
CA THR A 73 -6.56 30.17 -12.19
C THR A 73 -7.46 29.20 -12.93
N ILE A 74 -6.89 28.04 -13.30
CA ILE A 74 -7.62 26.88 -13.81
C ILE A 74 -7.53 25.73 -12.82
N LYS A 75 -8.52 24.85 -12.84
CA LYS A 75 -8.67 23.74 -11.91
C LYS A 75 -8.78 22.40 -12.64
N TYR A 76 -7.94 21.46 -12.26
CA TYR A 76 -8.05 20.04 -12.63
C TYR A 76 -8.75 19.26 -11.52
N SER A 77 -9.66 18.36 -11.91
CA SER A 77 -10.32 17.44 -10.98
C SER A 77 -10.29 16.03 -11.56
N GLN A 78 -9.84 15.06 -10.77
CA GLN A 78 -9.77 13.66 -11.17
C GLN A 78 -10.32 12.74 -10.07
N PRO A 79 -11.35 11.92 -10.37
CA PRO A 79 -11.81 10.88 -9.46
C PRO A 79 -10.82 9.71 -9.41
N LEU A 80 -10.60 9.22 -8.19
CA LEU A 80 -9.79 8.07 -7.85
C LEU A 80 -10.61 7.05 -7.05
N GLU A 81 -10.25 5.78 -7.18
CA GLU A 81 -10.74 4.68 -6.34
C GLU A 81 -9.55 4.06 -5.62
N ILE A 82 -9.53 4.17 -4.29
CA ILE A 82 -8.45 3.69 -3.42
C ILE A 82 -8.87 2.34 -2.82
N LYS A 83 -8.09 1.29 -3.01
CA LYS A 83 -8.27 0.02 -2.30
C LYS A 83 -7.14 -0.21 -1.30
N LEU A 84 -7.52 -0.40 -0.05
CA LEU A 84 -6.65 -0.76 1.06
C LEU A 84 -7.34 -1.85 1.86
N ASP A 85 -7.06 -3.10 1.52
CA ASP A 85 -7.59 -4.26 2.23
C ASP A 85 -6.49 -4.91 3.07
N GLY A 86 -6.71 -4.99 4.38
CA GLY A 86 -5.76 -5.51 5.35
C GLY A 86 -5.76 -4.67 6.64
N PRO A 87 -5.89 -5.30 7.82
CA PRO A 87 -6.08 -4.58 9.08
C PRO A 87 -4.87 -3.71 9.47
N GLU A 88 -3.66 -4.18 9.15
CA GLU A 88 -2.41 -3.46 9.41
C GLU A 88 -1.87 -2.71 8.18
N LEU A 89 -2.60 -2.74 7.06
CA LEU A 89 -2.17 -2.09 5.83
C LEU A 89 -2.33 -0.57 5.94
N LYS A 90 -1.21 0.13 5.71
CA LYS A 90 -1.11 1.59 5.76
C LYS A 90 -0.47 2.09 4.48
N ALA A 91 -0.96 3.20 3.95
CA ALA A 91 -0.41 3.80 2.75
C ALA A 91 -0.42 5.33 2.78
N THR A 92 0.39 5.96 1.93
CA THR A 92 0.32 7.38 1.63
C THR A 92 -0.03 7.56 0.15
N LEU A 93 -0.83 8.57 -0.15
CA LEU A 93 -1.19 8.94 -1.52
C LEU A 93 -0.58 10.30 -1.85
N THR A 94 0.28 10.32 -2.86
CA THR A 94 0.95 11.54 -3.32
C THR A 94 0.75 11.68 -4.83
N PRO A 95 0.17 12.79 -5.32
CA PRO A 95 0.18 13.10 -6.73
C PRO A 95 1.58 13.54 -7.14
N ASP A 96 2.08 12.96 -8.22
CA ASP A 96 3.22 13.48 -8.95
C ASP A 96 2.69 14.46 -10.01
N LEU A 97 2.76 15.74 -9.67
CA LEU A 97 2.41 16.85 -10.54
C LEU A 97 3.64 17.43 -11.25
N ASN A 98 4.71 16.65 -11.42
CA ASN A 98 5.91 17.08 -12.14
C ASN A 98 5.61 17.27 -13.64
N GLY A 99 5.00 18.41 -13.96
CA GLY A 99 5.09 19.00 -15.28
C GLY A 99 6.51 19.50 -15.55
N SER A 100 6.83 19.62 -16.83
CA SER A 100 8.13 20.07 -17.39
C SER A 100 8.83 21.20 -16.61
N THR A 101 10.16 21.19 -16.52
CA THR A 101 11.00 22.22 -15.84
C THR A 101 11.10 23.56 -16.59
N ASP A 102 10.09 23.90 -17.40
CA ASP A 102 10.15 25.04 -18.30
C ASP A 102 9.81 26.36 -17.58
N SER A 103 10.07 27.48 -18.27
CA SER A 103 9.79 28.84 -17.78
C SER A 103 8.36 29.03 -17.25
N PHE A 104 7.40 28.25 -17.77
CA PHE A 104 6.03 28.23 -17.28
C PHE A 104 5.93 27.86 -15.80
N ARG A 105 6.67 26.84 -15.34
CA ARG A 105 6.60 26.42 -13.93
C ARG A 105 7.14 27.48 -12.97
N GLY A 106 8.14 28.26 -13.40
CA GLY A 106 8.65 29.38 -12.60
C GLY A 106 7.66 30.54 -12.49
N MET A 107 6.70 30.63 -13.41
CA MET A 107 5.73 31.72 -13.48
C MET A 107 4.32 31.31 -13.02
N ALA A 108 4.12 30.07 -12.57
CA ALA A 108 2.84 29.56 -12.13
C ALA A 108 2.92 29.01 -10.70
N THR A 109 1.84 29.20 -9.95
CA THR A 109 1.66 28.59 -8.63
C THR A 109 0.78 27.36 -8.76
N TYR A 110 1.17 26.28 -8.08
CA TYR A 110 0.45 25.02 -8.06
C TYR A 110 0.01 24.71 -6.64
N ASP A 111 -1.24 24.30 -6.50
CA ASP A 111 -1.74 23.73 -5.25
C ASP A 111 -2.62 22.51 -5.56
N TYR A 112 -2.80 21.64 -4.57
CA TYR A 112 -3.66 20.49 -4.68
C TYR A 112 -4.23 20.06 -3.34
N SER A 113 -5.38 19.40 -3.41
CA SER A 113 -6.06 18.71 -2.31
C SER A 113 -6.50 17.32 -2.76
N ILE A 114 -6.60 16.40 -1.81
CA ILE A 114 -7.11 15.05 -2.02
C ILE A 114 -8.23 14.83 -1.01
N LYS A 115 -9.47 14.69 -1.48
CA LYS A 115 -10.62 14.52 -0.59
C LYS A 115 -11.27 13.17 -0.77
N SER A 116 -11.61 12.48 0.32
CA SER A 116 -12.49 11.31 0.25
C SER A 116 -13.90 11.72 -0.15
N ALA A 117 -14.75 10.75 -0.52
CA ALA A 117 -16.18 10.98 -0.75
C ALA A 117 -16.90 11.64 0.44
N ALA A 118 -16.42 11.40 1.67
CA ALA A 118 -16.92 12.03 2.89
C ALA A 118 -16.37 13.45 3.14
N GLY A 119 -15.55 13.98 2.23
CA GLY A 119 -14.97 15.32 2.32
C GLY A 119 -13.72 15.44 3.21
N ARG A 120 -13.19 14.32 3.74
CA ARG A 120 -11.97 14.32 4.55
C ARG A 120 -10.75 14.59 3.68
N GLU A 121 -9.88 15.49 4.11
CA GLU A 121 -8.58 15.72 3.47
C GLU A 121 -7.62 14.55 3.74
N LEU A 122 -7.07 13.97 2.66
CA LEU A 122 -6.17 12.82 2.67
C LEU A 122 -4.71 13.22 2.42
N LYS A 123 -4.45 14.45 1.93
CA LYS A 123 -3.10 14.95 1.67
C LYS A 123 -2.22 14.87 2.92
N GLY A 124 -1.07 14.20 2.78
CA GLY A 124 -0.08 14.03 3.85
C GLY A 124 -0.52 13.12 5.00
N GLN A 125 -1.65 12.42 4.87
CA GLN A 125 -2.16 11.51 5.89
C GLN A 125 -1.66 10.08 5.66
N ILE A 126 -1.54 9.32 6.75
CA ILE A 126 -1.46 7.86 6.68
C ILE A 126 -2.88 7.33 6.50
N LEU A 127 -3.13 6.69 5.37
CA LEU A 127 -4.40 6.07 5.02
C LEU A 127 -4.47 4.66 5.58
N THR A 128 -5.63 4.27 6.08
CA THR A 128 -5.94 2.88 6.46
C THR A 128 -7.16 2.38 5.70
N GLN A 129 -7.59 1.15 5.96
CA GLN A 129 -8.79 0.56 5.37
C GLN A 129 -10.05 1.45 5.48
N LYS A 130 -10.14 2.33 6.50
CA LYS A 130 -11.25 3.29 6.66
C LYS A 130 -11.27 4.41 5.61
N ASP A 131 -10.12 4.69 4.99
CA ASP A 131 -9.94 5.74 3.98
C ASP A 131 -10.05 5.16 2.56
N ALA A 132 -10.33 3.86 2.41
CA ALA A 132 -10.59 3.22 1.13
C ALA A 132 -11.92 3.71 0.50
N GLY A 133 -12.02 3.53 -0.82
CA GLY A 133 -13.14 3.93 -1.66
C GLY A 133 -12.85 5.17 -2.49
N ALA A 134 -13.92 5.84 -2.90
CA ALA A 134 -13.85 6.98 -3.79
C ALA A 134 -13.15 8.19 -3.14
N ALA A 135 -12.23 8.77 -3.89
CA ALA A 135 -11.54 10.01 -3.58
C ALA A 135 -11.49 10.91 -4.82
N THR A 136 -11.19 12.19 -4.62
CA THR A 136 -11.03 13.15 -5.70
C THR A 136 -9.79 13.97 -5.46
N VAL A 137 -8.89 13.97 -6.43
CA VAL A 137 -7.79 14.92 -6.48
C VAL A 137 -8.28 16.18 -7.17
N THR A 138 -8.02 17.31 -6.55
CA THR A 138 -8.20 18.63 -7.15
C THR A 138 -6.85 19.32 -7.17
N ALA A 139 -6.42 19.79 -8.33
CA ALA A 139 -5.22 20.62 -8.49
C ALA A 139 -5.61 21.96 -9.11
N THR A 140 -4.93 23.03 -8.70
CA THR A 140 -5.09 24.37 -9.27
C THR A 140 -3.77 24.86 -9.83
N VAL A 141 -3.85 25.51 -10.98
CA VAL A 141 -2.72 26.20 -11.61
C VAL A 141 -3.10 27.66 -11.76
N THR A 142 -2.30 28.55 -11.17
CA THR A 142 -2.48 30.00 -11.27
C THR A 142 -1.29 30.59 -12.00
N LEU A 143 -1.51 31.21 -13.16
CA LEU A 143 -0.46 31.94 -13.86
C LEU A 143 -0.22 33.27 -13.14
N SER A 144 1.04 33.61 -12.86
CA SER A 144 1.40 34.86 -12.20
C SER A 144 0.89 36.06 -12.98
N LYS A 145 0.39 37.06 -12.25
CA LYS A 145 0.04 38.38 -12.81
C LYS A 145 1.24 39.12 -13.42
N ASP A 146 2.45 38.75 -13.00
CA ASP A 146 3.70 39.37 -13.45
C ASP A 146 4.25 38.73 -14.73
N ALA A 147 3.58 37.70 -15.27
CA ALA A 147 3.92 37.08 -16.54
C ALA A 147 3.91 38.12 -17.68
N LYS A 148 4.99 38.14 -18.48
CA LYS A 148 5.18 39.13 -19.54
C LYS A 148 5.09 38.46 -20.92
N ASN A 149 5.56 39.17 -21.94
CA ASN A 149 5.53 38.69 -23.33
C ASN A 149 6.35 37.40 -23.55
N ASP A 150 7.31 37.11 -22.67
CA ASP A 150 8.10 35.87 -22.65
C ASP A 150 7.26 34.62 -22.34
N MET A 151 6.11 34.78 -21.70
CA MET A 151 5.16 33.70 -21.42
C MET A 151 4.20 33.42 -22.58
N GLN A 152 4.18 34.24 -23.63
CA GLN A 152 3.29 34.02 -24.76
C GLN A 152 3.68 32.75 -25.51
N LYS A 153 2.69 31.88 -25.76
CA LYS A 153 2.84 30.59 -26.47
C LYS A 153 3.71 29.55 -25.75
N VAL A 154 4.17 29.83 -24.53
CA VAL A 154 4.83 28.83 -23.69
C VAL A 154 3.75 27.86 -23.21
N ALA A 155 3.95 26.56 -23.47
CA ALA A 155 3.04 25.51 -23.05
C ALA A 155 3.65 24.73 -21.89
N GLN A 156 2.80 24.33 -20.94
CA GLN A 156 3.14 23.32 -19.95
C GLN A 156 2.46 22.01 -20.34
N ASP A 157 3.25 20.96 -20.51
CA ASP A 157 2.71 19.61 -20.64
C ASP A 157 2.23 19.11 -19.27
N VAL A 158 0.93 18.85 -19.18
CA VAL A 158 0.24 18.29 -18.01
C VAL A 158 -0.31 16.88 -18.27
N SER A 159 0.05 16.26 -19.40
CA SER A 159 -0.39 14.89 -19.76
C SER A 159 0.23 13.81 -18.87
N LYS A 160 1.28 14.13 -18.11
CA LYS A 160 2.06 13.19 -17.30
C LYS A 160 1.73 13.22 -15.81
N ILE A 161 0.57 13.75 -15.42
CA ILE A 161 0.14 13.68 -14.02
C ILE A 161 0.03 12.21 -13.60
N GLN A 162 0.76 11.83 -12.55
CA GLN A 162 0.76 10.48 -11.99
C GLN A 162 0.34 10.50 -10.52
N TYR A 163 -0.04 9.34 -9.99
CA TYR A 163 -0.38 9.16 -8.58
C TYR A 163 0.40 7.99 -8.01
N ASN A 164 1.00 8.19 -6.85
CA ASN A 164 1.72 7.16 -6.13
C ASN A 164 0.96 6.82 -4.83
N LEU A 165 0.41 5.61 -4.78
CA LEU A 165 -0.11 5.01 -3.55
C LEU A 165 0.97 4.07 -3.00
N GLN A 166 1.65 4.48 -1.95
CA GLN A 166 2.80 3.77 -1.42
C GLN A 166 2.48 3.18 -0.05
N GLN A 167 2.77 1.88 0.12
CA GLN A 167 2.67 1.23 1.42
C GLN A 167 3.69 1.82 2.41
N VAL A 168 3.24 2.06 3.64
CA VAL A 168 4.10 2.44 4.76
C VAL A 168 4.41 1.18 5.56
N ILE A 169 5.66 0.73 5.50
CA ILE A 169 6.17 -0.40 6.29
C ILE A 169 6.77 0.17 7.58
N ARG A 170 6.47 -0.46 8.72
CA ARG A 170 7.09 -0.15 10.01
C ARG A 170 8.18 -1.15 10.33
#